data_AF-J3GST3-F1
#
_entry.id   AF-J3GST3-F1
#
_cell.length_a   1.000
_cell.length_b   1.000
_cell.length_c   1.000
_cell.angle_alpha   90.00
_cell.angle_beta   90.00
_cell.angle_gamma   90.00
#
_symmetry.space_group_name_H-M   'P 1'
#
loop_
_entity.id
_entity.type
_entity.pdbx_description
1 polymer ?
#
loop_
_entity_poly.entity_id
_entity_poly.type
_entity_poly.pdbx_seq_one_letter_code
_entity_poly.pdbx_strand_id
1 'polypeptide(L)'
;MRIALLISIWLLSVAAIAAPGDVATLDRSTWPEKLGNPTLFDVASRAEILMFSSVLLTSESLDEPALAQRLGLRTINLESVNRVRQRMWQRLLTSYSFAQQSCDQDASFCFLVEDMPTLREQAARFQVSADSYYIKWAEPSRVFHSQYLDEQLRKAALFPQTSSEVDRFGDYERTGDGMHDRLFLLTFDSAANAVPDNTAWVTEYLRKSNMSGTFFVLGKDIQARLAEHSVSDLQATYSTQCIGVQGWEFRSHSHWQDWQ
;
A
#
# COMPACT_ATOMS: atom_id res chain seq x y z
N MET A 1 -29.91 -7.49 -43.55
CA MET A 1 -30.09 -6.50 -42.45
C MET A 1 -29.90 -7.06 -41.05
N ARG A 2 -30.33 -8.29 -40.71
CA ARG A 2 -30.14 -8.85 -39.35
C ARG A 2 -28.68 -9.16 -38.98
N ILE A 3 -27.84 -9.51 -39.95
CA ILE A 3 -26.41 -9.84 -39.73
C ILE A 3 -25.56 -8.57 -39.52
N ALA A 4 -25.91 -7.45 -40.15
CA ALA A 4 -25.20 -6.18 -39.98
C ALA A 4 -25.42 -5.53 -38.60
N LEU A 5 -26.56 -5.84 -37.95
CA LEU A 5 -26.90 -5.36 -36.60
C LEU A 5 -26.19 -6.13 -35.47
N LEU A 6 -25.76 -7.37 -35.73
CA LEU A 6 -25.02 -8.17 -34.73
C LEU A 6 -23.54 -7.78 -34.64
N ILE A 7 -22.95 -7.34 -35.77
CA ILE A 7 -21.54 -6.91 -35.83
C ILE A 7 -21.34 -5.53 -35.17
N SER A 8 -22.39 -4.70 -35.15
CA SER A 8 -22.35 -3.36 -34.53
C SER A 8 -22.48 -3.39 -33.00
N ILE A 9 -22.98 -4.47 -32.41
CA ILE A 9 -23.05 -4.64 -30.94
C ILE A 9 -21.70 -5.15 -30.38
N TRP A 10 -20.93 -5.91 -31.17
CA TRP A 10 -19.65 -6.45 -30.75
C TRP A 10 -18.51 -5.41 -30.72
N LEU A 11 -18.63 -4.33 -31.49
CA LEU A 11 -17.68 -3.21 -31.51
C LEU A 11 -17.87 -2.20 -30.35
N LEU A 12 -18.94 -2.34 -29.56
CA LEU A 12 -19.22 -1.49 -28.39
C LEU A 12 -18.86 -2.17 -27.07
N SER A 13 -18.30 -3.38 -27.10
CA SER A 13 -17.89 -4.14 -25.91
C SER A 13 -16.42 -3.95 -25.55
N VAL A 14 -15.85 -2.77 -25.80
CA VAL A 14 -14.63 -2.38 -25.10
C VAL A 14 -15.09 -2.06 -23.68
N ALA A 15 -15.04 -3.06 -22.80
CA ALA A 15 -14.97 -2.78 -21.38
C ALA A 15 -13.84 -1.77 -21.23
N ALA A 16 -14.17 -0.54 -20.84
CA ALA A 16 -13.18 0.39 -20.36
C ALA A 16 -12.60 -0.26 -19.11
N ILE A 17 -11.58 -1.09 -19.30
CA ILE A 17 -10.64 -1.41 -18.25
C ILE A 17 -10.08 -0.05 -17.91
N ALA A 18 -10.51 0.49 -16.77
CA ALA A 18 -9.93 1.70 -16.22
C ALA A 18 -8.43 1.43 -16.17
N ALA A 19 -7.69 2.03 -17.11
CA ALA A 19 -6.24 1.96 -17.09
C ALA A 19 -5.82 2.43 -15.70
N PRO A 20 -4.90 1.72 -15.01
CA PRO A 20 -4.34 2.23 -13.78
C PRO A 20 -3.87 3.66 -14.06
N GLY A 21 -4.25 4.62 -13.22
CA GLY A 21 -3.72 5.99 -13.33
C GLY A 21 -2.19 5.97 -13.23
N ASP A 22 -1.56 7.10 -13.59
CA ASP A 22 -0.12 7.24 -13.42
C ASP A 22 0.30 6.84 -12.01
N VAL A 23 1.30 5.97 -11.90
CA VAL A 23 1.80 5.50 -10.62
C VAL A 23 2.33 6.71 -9.85
N ALA A 24 1.82 6.93 -8.64
CA ALA A 24 2.28 8.00 -7.78
C ALA A 24 3.79 7.82 -7.51
N THR A 25 4.59 8.80 -7.94
CA THR A 25 6.05 8.81 -7.72
C THR A 25 6.47 10.10 -7.05
N LEU A 26 7.52 10.04 -6.24
CA LEU A 26 8.08 11.19 -5.54
C LEU A 26 9.60 11.07 -5.55
N ASP A 27 10.28 12.08 -6.10
CA ASP A 27 11.72 12.22 -5.93
C ASP A 27 12.02 12.63 -4.49
N ARG A 28 12.49 11.66 -3.70
CA ARG A 28 12.82 11.86 -2.28
C ARG A 28 14.01 12.81 -2.08
N SER A 29 14.79 13.14 -3.12
CA SER A 29 15.86 14.13 -3.04
C SER A 29 15.36 15.58 -2.92
N THR A 30 14.06 15.80 -3.16
CA THR A 30 13.41 17.10 -2.93
C THR A 30 13.29 17.46 -1.45
N TRP A 31 13.30 16.46 -0.56
CA TRP A 31 13.38 16.67 0.89
C TRP A 31 14.77 17.19 1.27
N PRO A 32 14.88 18.34 1.95
CA PRO A 32 16.15 19.03 2.06
C PRO A 32 17.08 18.48 3.16
N GLU A 33 16.56 17.71 4.12
CA GLU A 33 17.34 17.17 5.24
C GLU A 33 17.80 15.73 5.02
N LYS A 34 18.97 15.37 5.52
CA LYS A 34 19.43 13.98 5.49
C LYS A 34 18.73 13.18 6.59
N LEU A 35 18.11 12.06 6.23
CA LEU A 35 17.48 11.13 7.19
C LEU A 35 18.54 10.23 7.87
N GLY A 36 19.44 10.85 8.64
CA GLY A 36 20.59 10.17 9.25
C GLY A 36 20.36 9.67 10.67
N ASN A 37 19.26 10.05 11.32
CA ASN A 37 18.95 9.65 12.69
C ASN A 37 17.43 9.65 12.93
N PRO A 38 16.94 9.05 14.04
CA PRO A 38 15.53 9.00 14.39
C PRO A 38 14.83 10.37 14.43
N THR A 39 15.43 11.39 15.05
CA THR A 39 14.82 12.72 15.17
C THR A 39 14.57 13.38 13.81
N LEU A 40 15.53 13.29 12.89
CA LEU A 40 15.38 13.82 11.53
C LEU A 40 14.38 13.02 10.70
N PHE A 41 14.28 11.70 10.95
CA PHE A 41 13.22 10.88 10.38
C PHE A 41 11.85 11.36 10.86
N ASP A 42 11.70 11.61 12.16
CA ASP A 42 10.44 12.06 12.75
C ASP A 42 10.00 13.45 12.22
N VAL A 43 10.93 14.36 11.90
CA VAL A 43 10.64 15.63 11.20
C VAL A 43 10.00 15.36 9.83
N ALA A 44 10.60 14.49 9.03
CA ALA A 44 10.05 14.11 7.73
C ALA A 44 8.70 13.40 7.88
N SER A 45 8.55 12.51 8.87
CA SER A 45 7.29 11.84 9.17
C SER A 45 6.17 12.83 9.50
N ARG A 46 6.40 13.81 10.37
CA ARG A 46 5.40 14.85 10.69
C ARG A 46 4.98 15.63 9.45
N ALA A 47 5.94 16.02 8.61
CA ALA A 47 5.67 16.74 7.37
C ALA A 47 4.81 15.93 6.39
N GLU A 48 5.20 14.68 6.11
CA GLU A 48 4.46 13.78 5.21
C GLU A 48 3.05 13.45 5.76
N ILE A 49 2.92 13.25 7.08
CA ILE A 49 1.63 13.01 7.73
C ILE A 49 0.71 14.22 7.56
N LEU A 50 1.19 15.44 7.81
CA LEU A 50 0.39 16.65 7.66
C LEU A 50 0.00 16.90 6.19
N MET A 51 0.92 16.65 5.25
CA MET A 51 0.64 16.76 3.81
C MET A 51 -0.46 15.78 3.39
N PHE A 52 -0.32 14.50 3.73
CA PHE A 52 -1.35 13.51 3.41
C PHE A 52 -2.67 13.81 4.11
N SER A 53 -2.63 14.25 5.38
CA SER A 53 -3.84 14.65 6.13
C SER A 53 -4.57 15.80 5.46
N SER A 54 -3.85 16.80 4.93
CA SER A 54 -4.43 17.95 4.23
C SER A 54 -5.14 17.53 2.93
N VAL A 55 -4.50 16.65 2.15
CA VAL A 55 -5.07 16.08 0.92
C VAL A 55 -6.28 15.19 1.23
N LEU A 56 -6.20 14.36 2.29
CA LEU A 56 -7.30 13.53 2.76
C LEU A 56 -8.51 14.37 3.15
N LEU A 57 -8.29 15.41 3.95
CA LEU A 57 -9.33 16.35 4.36
C LEU A 57 -9.98 17.04 3.14
N THR A 58 -9.17 17.46 2.17
CA THR A 58 -9.67 18.08 0.93
C THR A 58 -10.54 17.11 0.13
N SER A 59 -10.21 15.81 0.11
CA SER A 59 -11.03 14.81 -0.59
C SER A 59 -12.43 14.63 0.02
N GLU A 60 -12.59 14.92 1.32
CA GLU A 60 -13.84 14.74 2.06
C GLU A 60 -14.86 15.86 1.82
N SER A 61 -14.45 16.97 1.20
CA SER A 61 -15.38 18.03 0.78
C SER A 61 -16.12 17.70 -0.51
N LEU A 62 -15.75 16.62 -1.20
CA LEU A 62 -16.41 16.17 -2.42
C LEU A 62 -17.69 15.39 -2.06
N ASP A 63 -18.79 15.74 -2.70
CA ASP A 63 -19.98 14.89 -2.69
C ASP A 63 -19.75 13.62 -3.51
N GLU A 64 -20.69 12.68 -3.41
CA GLU A 64 -20.56 11.38 -4.06
C GLU A 64 -20.38 11.47 -5.59
N PRO A 65 -21.15 12.29 -6.34
CA PRO A 65 -20.92 12.48 -7.77
C PRO A 65 -19.54 13.07 -8.11
N ALA A 66 -19.09 14.09 -7.39
CA ALA A 66 -17.78 14.70 -7.63
C ALA A 66 -16.64 13.74 -7.29
N LEU A 67 -16.79 12.93 -6.24
CA LEU A 67 -15.83 11.90 -5.90
C LEU A 67 -15.79 10.81 -6.97
N ALA A 68 -16.94 10.31 -7.43
CA ALA A 68 -17.01 9.32 -8.50
C ALA A 68 -16.32 9.83 -9.78
N GLN A 69 -16.59 11.09 -10.16
CA GLN A 69 -15.93 11.74 -11.29
C GLN A 69 -14.41 11.82 -11.10
N ARG A 70 -13.94 12.25 -9.92
CA ARG A 70 -12.51 12.34 -9.60
C ARG A 70 -11.80 10.99 -9.70
N LEU A 71 -12.45 9.92 -9.24
CA LEU A 71 -11.90 8.56 -9.27
C LEU A 71 -12.05 7.87 -10.63
N GLY A 72 -12.69 8.52 -11.61
CA GLY A 72 -12.94 7.94 -12.93
C GLY A 72 -13.95 6.78 -12.91
N LEU A 73 -14.88 6.79 -11.95
CA LEU A 73 -15.86 5.72 -11.73
C LEU A 73 -17.28 6.21 -12.03
N ARG A 74 -18.14 5.30 -12.53
CA ARG A 74 -19.57 5.60 -12.76
C ARG A 74 -20.39 5.54 -11.46
N THR A 75 -20.01 4.65 -10.56
CA THR A 75 -20.67 4.36 -9.28
C THR A 75 -19.59 4.03 -8.27
N ILE A 76 -19.79 4.40 -7.00
CA ILE A 76 -18.81 4.13 -5.94
C ILE A 76 -19.48 3.47 -4.74
N ASN A 77 -18.75 2.57 -4.07
CA ASN A 77 -19.12 2.09 -2.75
C ASN A 77 -18.69 3.12 -1.69
N LEU A 78 -19.55 4.11 -1.42
CA LEU A 78 -19.23 5.21 -0.49
C LEU A 78 -18.99 4.72 0.94
N GLU A 79 -19.67 3.66 1.38
CA GLU A 79 -19.47 3.07 2.71
C GLU A 79 -18.03 2.54 2.86
N SER A 80 -17.56 1.78 1.87
CA SER A 80 -16.19 1.26 1.83
C SER A 80 -15.15 2.38 1.80
N VAL A 81 -15.39 3.42 1.00
CA VAL A 81 -14.56 4.64 0.98
C VAL A 81 -14.46 5.28 2.37
N ASN A 82 -15.59 5.48 3.05
CA ASN A 82 -15.62 6.13 4.36
C ASN A 82 -14.91 5.31 5.44
N ARG A 83 -15.05 3.97 5.41
CA ARG A 83 -14.33 3.07 6.31
C ARG A 83 -12.82 3.16 6.12
N VAL A 84 -12.36 3.20 4.88
CA VAL A 84 -10.93 3.36 4.55
C VAL A 84 -10.41 4.73 5.01
N ARG A 85 -11.15 5.82 4.77
CA ARG A 85 -10.79 7.16 5.26
C ARG A 85 -10.67 7.22 6.77
N GLN A 86 -11.64 6.66 7.51
CA GLN A 86 -11.61 6.60 8.97
C GLN A 86 -10.35 5.87 9.47
N ARG A 87 -10.01 4.74 8.84
CA ARG A 87 -8.79 4.00 9.19
C ARG A 87 -7.52 4.78 8.88
N MET A 88 -7.47 5.48 7.74
CA MET A 88 -6.35 6.36 7.39
C MET A 88 -6.15 7.45 8.45
N TRP A 89 -7.23 8.13 8.85
CA TRP A 89 -7.18 9.13 9.92
C TRP A 89 -6.64 8.57 11.23
N GLN A 90 -7.12 7.41 11.66
CA GLN A 90 -6.63 6.77 12.87
C GLN A 90 -5.12 6.47 12.78
N ARG A 91 -4.66 5.97 11.63
CA ARG A 91 -3.22 5.71 11.40
C ARG A 91 -2.41 7.00 11.41
N LEU A 92 -2.88 8.07 10.78
CA LEU A 92 -2.21 9.36 10.77
C LEU A 92 -2.07 9.94 12.18
N LEU A 93 -3.13 9.88 12.99
CA LEU A 93 -3.09 10.32 14.39
C LEU A 93 -2.09 9.50 15.21
N THR A 94 -2.16 8.17 15.13
CA THR A 94 -1.23 7.29 15.83
C THR A 94 0.22 7.57 15.39
N SER A 95 0.50 7.66 14.10
CA SER A 95 1.85 7.93 13.59
C SER A 95 2.35 9.32 13.96
N TYR A 96 1.49 10.34 13.96
CA TYR A 96 1.87 11.68 14.40
C TYR A 96 2.21 11.67 15.89
N SER A 97 1.44 10.92 16.70
CA SER A 97 1.67 10.79 18.13
C SER A 97 3.03 10.17 18.47
N PHE A 98 3.55 9.28 17.61
CA PHE A 98 4.92 8.76 17.72
C PHE A 98 5.94 9.81 17.28
N ALA A 99 5.75 10.40 16.10
CA ALA A 99 6.72 11.35 15.54
C ALA A 99 6.82 12.65 16.36
N GLN A 100 5.80 13.04 17.12
CA GLN A 100 5.86 14.23 17.98
C GLN A 100 6.61 14.01 19.30
N GLN A 101 6.98 12.77 19.65
CA GLN A 101 7.77 12.50 20.86
C GLN A 101 9.17 13.10 20.79
N SER A 102 9.69 13.33 19.58
CA SER A 102 10.99 13.96 19.34
C SER A 102 10.90 15.49 19.17
N CYS A 103 9.79 16.10 19.57
CA CYS A 103 9.60 17.54 19.43
C CYS A 103 10.34 18.31 20.52
N ASP A 104 11.45 18.94 20.14
CA ASP A 104 12.05 20.02 20.92
C ASP A 104 11.32 21.36 20.65
N GLN A 105 11.54 22.36 21.52
CA GLN A 105 11.02 23.71 21.27
C GLN A 105 11.52 24.23 19.91
N ASP A 106 10.61 24.73 19.08
CA ASP A 106 10.85 25.26 17.72
C ASP A 106 11.23 24.25 16.62
N ALA A 107 10.95 22.95 16.82
CA ALA A 107 11.15 21.96 15.76
C ALA A 107 10.15 22.10 14.60
N SER A 108 10.63 22.01 13.35
CA SER A 108 9.80 22.05 12.13
C SER A 108 8.66 21.02 12.18
N PHE A 109 7.47 21.45 11.73
CA PHE A 109 6.25 20.65 11.65
C PHE A 109 5.78 20.04 12.98
N CYS A 110 6.29 20.55 14.11
CA CYS A 110 5.84 20.15 15.43
C CYS A 110 4.66 21.02 15.88
N PHE A 111 3.45 20.59 15.54
CA PHE A 111 2.21 21.19 16.01
C PHE A 111 1.64 20.36 17.16
N LEU A 112 0.91 21.01 18.07
CA LEU A 112 0.21 20.29 19.12
C LEU A 112 -0.96 19.51 18.50
N VAL A 113 -0.85 18.17 18.53
CA VAL A 113 -1.89 17.24 18.08
C VAL A 113 -2.10 16.19 19.16
N GLU A 114 -3.22 16.27 19.85
CA GLU A 114 -3.57 15.37 20.97
C GLU A 114 -4.65 14.35 20.57
N ASP A 115 -5.44 14.69 19.56
CA ASP A 115 -6.62 13.95 19.16
C ASP A 115 -7.00 14.18 17.68
N MET A 116 -8.09 13.55 17.25
CA MET A 116 -8.57 13.66 15.87
C MET A 116 -8.99 15.09 15.48
N PRO A 117 -9.77 15.83 16.29
CA PRO A 117 -10.09 17.23 16.01
C PRO A 117 -8.85 18.10 15.78
N THR A 118 -7.86 18.03 16.68
CA THR A 118 -6.63 18.83 16.58
C THR A 118 -5.81 18.47 15.34
N LEU A 119 -5.68 17.18 15.00
CA LEU A 119 -5.01 16.77 13.75
C LEU A 119 -5.69 17.35 12.52
N ARG A 120 -7.03 17.28 12.44
CA ARG A 120 -7.80 17.80 11.31
C ARG A 120 -7.71 19.31 11.20
N GLU A 121 -7.67 20.02 12.33
CA GLU A 121 -7.43 21.47 12.36
C GLU A 121 -6.03 21.81 11.80
N GLN A 122 -4.98 21.09 12.24
CA GLN A 122 -3.64 21.29 11.70
C GLN A 122 -3.58 20.98 10.21
N ALA A 123 -4.22 19.89 9.75
CA ALA A 123 -4.31 19.54 8.35
C ALA A 123 -5.01 20.62 7.49
N ALA A 124 -6.06 21.26 8.03
CA ALA A 124 -6.78 22.33 7.36
C ALA A 124 -5.95 23.61 7.19
N ARG A 125 -5.06 23.89 8.15
CA ARG A 125 -4.17 25.06 8.16
C ARG A 125 -2.81 24.78 7.53
N PHE A 126 -2.53 23.51 7.22
CA PHE A 126 -1.21 23.09 6.77
C PHE A 126 -0.88 23.70 5.41
N GLN A 127 0.12 24.56 5.41
CA GLN A 127 0.67 25.17 4.21
C GLN A 127 2.16 25.40 4.40
N VAL A 128 2.94 25.11 3.36
CA VAL A 128 4.37 25.43 3.33
C VAL A 128 4.54 26.77 2.61
N SER A 129 5.13 27.75 3.32
CA SER A 129 5.42 29.07 2.74
C SER A 129 6.37 28.96 1.54
N ALA A 130 6.23 29.87 0.56
CA ALA A 130 7.11 29.96 -0.60
C ALA A 130 8.59 30.21 -0.21
N ASP A 131 8.82 30.88 0.92
CA ASP A 131 10.16 31.15 1.45
C ASP A 131 10.67 30.05 2.41
N SER A 132 9.91 28.96 2.58
CA SER A 132 10.27 27.86 3.47
C SER A 132 11.46 27.07 2.93
N TYR A 133 12.31 26.59 3.85
CA TYR A 133 13.36 25.63 3.55
C TYR A 133 12.84 24.35 2.87
N TYR A 134 11.58 23.99 3.11
CA TYR A 134 10.93 22.78 2.60
C TYR A 134 10.15 22.99 1.29
N ILE A 135 10.20 24.18 0.67
CA ILE A 135 9.34 24.51 -0.48
C ILE A 135 9.56 23.59 -1.68
N LYS A 136 10.79 23.11 -1.90
CA LYS A 136 11.12 22.18 -3.00
C LYS A 136 10.43 20.82 -2.86
N TRP A 137 10.13 20.39 -1.64
CA TRP A 137 9.44 19.14 -1.33
C TRP A 137 7.92 19.29 -1.38
N ALA A 138 7.40 20.45 -0.96
CA ALA A 138 5.98 20.62 -0.66
C ALA A 138 5.05 20.28 -1.83
N GLU A 139 5.28 20.86 -3.02
CA GLU A 139 4.41 20.61 -4.16
C GLU A 139 4.54 19.19 -4.73
N PRO A 140 5.75 18.64 -4.96
CA PRO A 140 5.90 17.23 -5.35
C PRO A 140 5.24 16.26 -4.37
N SER A 141 5.39 16.49 -3.05
CA SER A 141 4.75 15.65 -2.03
C SER A 141 3.22 15.76 -2.08
N ARG A 142 2.66 16.97 -2.26
CA ARG A 142 1.22 17.18 -2.42
C ARG A 142 0.65 16.40 -3.61
N VAL A 143 1.33 16.45 -4.77
CA VAL A 143 0.92 15.73 -5.98
C VAL A 143 0.98 14.22 -5.74
N PHE A 144 2.09 13.72 -5.19
CA PHE A 144 2.24 12.31 -4.84
C PHE A 144 1.12 11.82 -3.92
N HIS A 145 0.86 12.52 -2.82
CA HIS A 145 -0.17 12.13 -1.86
C HIS A 145 -1.58 12.23 -2.43
N SER A 146 -1.84 13.18 -3.32
CA SER A 146 -3.12 13.29 -4.03
C SER A 146 -3.37 12.09 -4.93
N GLN A 147 -2.38 11.71 -5.74
CA GLN A 147 -2.47 10.55 -6.62
C GLN A 147 -2.56 9.24 -5.83
N TYR A 148 -1.73 9.11 -4.79
CA TYR A 148 -1.76 7.94 -3.91
C TYR A 148 -3.11 7.81 -3.21
N LEU A 149 -3.64 8.90 -2.63
CA LEU A 149 -4.96 8.88 -2.02
C LEU A 149 -6.04 8.49 -3.02
N ASP A 150 -6.05 9.10 -4.21
CA ASP A 150 -7.05 8.80 -5.24
C ASP A 150 -7.02 7.32 -5.64
N GLU A 151 -5.84 6.70 -5.77
CA GLU A 151 -5.74 5.26 -6.02
C GLU A 151 -6.30 4.42 -4.85
N GLN A 152 -6.00 4.79 -3.61
CA GLN A 152 -6.53 4.09 -2.45
C GLN A 152 -8.07 4.25 -2.36
N LEU A 153 -8.62 5.43 -2.61
CA LEU A 153 -10.07 5.65 -2.62
C LEU A 153 -10.75 4.94 -3.79
N ARG A 154 -10.12 4.88 -4.96
CA ARG A 154 -10.61 4.11 -6.12
C ARG A 154 -10.69 2.62 -5.81
N LYS A 155 -9.65 2.05 -5.19
CA LYS A 155 -9.68 0.66 -4.72
C LYS A 155 -10.80 0.45 -3.70
N ALA A 156 -10.95 1.36 -2.73
CA ALA A 156 -12.01 1.28 -1.72
C ALA A 156 -13.41 1.33 -2.35
N ALA A 157 -13.61 2.20 -3.34
CA ALA A 157 -14.87 2.36 -4.07
C ALA A 157 -15.28 1.12 -4.87
N LEU A 158 -14.30 0.31 -5.31
CA LEU A 158 -14.52 -0.94 -6.05
C LEU A 158 -14.58 -2.18 -5.12
N PHE A 159 -14.16 -2.06 -3.88
CA PHE A 159 -14.21 -3.14 -2.89
C PHE A 159 -15.65 -3.39 -2.41
N PRO A 160 -16.09 -4.64 -2.17
CA PRO A 160 -15.36 -5.90 -2.31
C PRO A 160 -15.44 -6.55 -3.70
N GLN A 161 -16.08 -5.90 -4.68
CA GLN A 161 -16.28 -6.48 -6.02
C GLN A 161 -14.95 -6.74 -6.74
N THR A 162 -14.00 -5.80 -6.60
CA THR A 162 -12.62 -5.95 -7.04
C THR A 162 -11.73 -6.11 -5.82
N SER A 163 -11.09 -7.28 -5.70
CA SER A 163 -10.15 -7.56 -4.60
C SER A 163 -8.93 -6.64 -4.66
N SER A 164 -8.54 -6.10 -3.51
CA SER A 164 -7.29 -5.35 -3.33
C SER A 164 -6.91 -5.29 -1.85
N GLU A 165 -5.68 -4.89 -1.55
CA GLU A 165 -5.18 -4.71 -0.18
C GLU A 165 -5.72 -3.44 0.52
N VAL A 166 -6.64 -2.73 -0.12
CA VAL A 166 -7.21 -1.51 0.45
C VAL A 166 -8.06 -1.81 1.68
N ASP A 167 -8.60 -3.02 1.82
CA ASP A 167 -9.35 -3.44 2.99
C ASP A 167 -9.37 -4.96 3.10
N ARG A 168 -9.85 -5.45 4.24
CA ARG A 168 -9.94 -6.88 4.53
C ARG A 168 -11.33 -7.43 4.21
N PHE A 169 -11.38 -8.61 3.61
CA PHE A 169 -12.55 -9.47 3.48
C PHE A 169 -12.94 -10.14 4.81
N GLY A 170 -12.02 -10.28 5.76
CA GLY A 170 -12.33 -10.85 7.08
C GLY A 170 -11.20 -10.76 8.11
N ASP A 171 -11.49 -11.26 9.31
CA ASP A 171 -10.62 -11.10 10.48
C ASP A 171 -9.31 -11.91 10.45
N TYR A 172 -9.22 -12.90 9.55
CA TYR A 172 -8.04 -13.73 9.38
C TYR A 172 -6.98 -13.10 8.46
N GLU A 173 -7.31 -12.01 7.78
CA GLU A 173 -6.36 -11.27 6.96
C GLU A 173 -5.53 -10.31 7.81
N ARG A 174 -4.23 -10.31 7.53
CA ARG A 174 -3.24 -9.46 8.20
C ARG A 174 -2.66 -8.49 7.20
N THR A 175 -2.56 -7.23 7.61
CA THR A 175 -1.84 -6.20 6.86
C THR A 175 -0.68 -5.68 7.72
N GLY A 176 0.19 -4.86 7.13
CA GLY A 176 1.26 -4.18 7.87
C GLY A 176 0.76 -3.17 8.92
N ASP A 177 -0.54 -2.85 8.95
CA ASP A 177 -1.10 -1.80 9.81
C ASP A 177 -0.97 -2.09 11.31
N GLY A 178 -0.86 -3.36 11.69
CA GLY A 178 -0.72 -3.78 13.09
C GLY A 178 0.73 -3.95 13.55
N MET A 179 1.72 -3.70 12.69
CA MET A 179 3.13 -3.82 13.06
C MET A 179 3.60 -2.60 13.86
N HIS A 180 4.54 -2.79 14.80
CA HIS A 180 5.18 -1.66 15.47
C HIS A 180 5.99 -0.82 14.46
N ASP A 181 6.20 0.46 14.81
CA ASP A 181 7.00 1.36 14.00
C ASP A 181 8.38 0.78 13.69
N ARG A 182 8.87 1.01 12.46
CA ARG A 182 10.17 0.53 11.94
C ARG A 182 10.36 -0.99 11.92
N LEU A 183 9.30 -1.77 12.05
CA LEU A 183 9.33 -3.21 11.77
C LEU A 183 8.83 -3.49 10.34
N PHE A 184 9.53 -4.39 9.66
CA PHE A 184 9.20 -4.82 8.31
C PHE A 184 9.08 -6.34 8.28
N LEU A 185 8.07 -6.85 7.57
CA LEU A 185 7.92 -8.26 7.29
C LEU A 185 8.39 -8.51 5.86
N LEU A 186 9.35 -9.42 5.68
CA LEU A 186 9.81 -9.85 4.37
C LEU A 186 8.99 -11.07 3.95
N THR A 187 8.22 -10.94 2.87
CA THR A 187 7.46 -12.05 2.27
C THR A 187 7.92 -12.30 0.85
N PHE A 188 8.03 -13.56 0.48
CA PHE A 188 8.44 -14.00 -0.84
C PHE A 188 7.42 -15.00 -1.38
N ASP A 189 6.80 -14.67 -2.50
CA ASP A 189 5.85 -15.54 -3.17
C ASP A 189 6.54 -16.35 -4.26
N SER A 190 6.17 -17.62 -4.39
CA SER A 190 6.62 -18.43 -5.51
C SER A 190 5.97 -17.91 -6.79
N ALA A 191 6.81 -17.62 -7.78
CA ALA A 191 6.37 -17.30 -9.12
C ALA A 191 6.40 -18.58 -9.96
N ALA A 192 5.25 -18.96 -10.51
CA ALA A 192 5.17 -20.12 -11.40
C ALA A 192 6.17 -19.95 -12.57
N ASN A 193 7.09 -20.91 -12.70
CA ASN A 193 8.09 -20.96 -13.78
C ASN A 193 9.10 -19.80 -13.82
N ALA A 194 9.38 -19.14 -12.68
CA ALA A 194 10.44 -18.14 -12.64
C ALA A 194 11.82 -18.80 -12.83
N VAL A 195 12.54 -18.40 -13.87
CA VAL A 195 13.92 -18.82 -14.15
C VAL A 195 14.80 -17.57 -14.23
N PRO A 196 15.90 -17.49 -13.46
CA PRO A 196 16.38 -18.51 -12.54
C PRO A 196 15.58 -18.55 -11.23
N ASP A 197 15.51 -19.73 -10.61
CA ASP A 197 15.05 -19.87 -9.24
C ASP A 197 16.08 -19.30 -8.27
N ASN A 198 15.75 -18.16 -7.65
CA ASN A 198 16.64 -17.47 -6.72
C ASN A 198 16.41 -17.87 -5.26
N THR A 199 15.55 -18.84 -4.96
CA THR A 199 15.17 -19.21 -3.58
C THR A 199 16.39 -19.54 -2.72
N ALA A 200 17.31 -20.36 -3.24
CA ALA A 200 18.53 -20.72 -2.52
C ALA A 200 19.43 -19.50 -2.24
N TRP A 201 19.51 -18.57 -3.19
CA TRP A 201 20.28 -17.34 -3.01
C TRP A 201 19.64 -16.40 -1.96
N VAL A 202 18.33 -16.18 -2.03
CA VAL A 202 17.62 -15.31 -1.09
C VAL A 202 17.71 -15.86 0.33
N THR A 203 17.45 -17.15 0.53
CA THR A 203 17.51 -17.80 1.85
C THR A 203 18.91 -17.76 2.45
N GLU A 204 19.94 -17.96 1.64
CA GLU A 204 21.35 -17.80 2.04
C GLU A 204 21.68 -16.36 2.42
N TYR A 205 21.22 -15.38 1.63
CA TYR A 205 21.43 -13.96 1.90
C TYR A 205 20.77 -13.54 3.22
N LEU A 206 19.53 -13.95 3.46
CA LEU A 206 18.80 -13.68 4.70
C LEU A 206 19.54 -14.25 5.91
N ARG A 207 19.97 -15.52 5.84
CA ARG A 207 20.78 -16.15 6.89
C ARG A 207 22.09 -15.40 7.16
N LYS A 208 22.85 -15.06 6.12
CA LYS A 208 24.09 -14.28 6.25
C LYS A 208 23.87 -12.89 6.87
N SER A 209 22.69 -12.33 6.66
CA SER A 209 22.30 -11.02 7.20
C SER A 209 21.60 -11.11 8.56
N ASN A 210 21.51 -12.31 9.16
CA ASN A 210 20.76 -12.55 10.39
C ASN A 210 19.30 -12.05 10.32
N MET A 211 18.67 -12.23 9.15
CA MET A 211 17.28 -11.87 8.86
C MET A 211 16.46 -13.13 8.59
N SER A 212 15.16 -13.03 8.86
CA SER A 212 14.16 -14.06 8.52
C SER A 212 13.10 -13.49 7.58
N GLY A 213 12.59 -14.31 6.69
CA GLY A 213 11.43 -14.03 5.84
C GLY A 213 10.42 -15.17 5.86
N THR A 214 9.23 -14.89 5.33
CA THR A 214 8.18 -15.88 5.09
C THR A 214 8.08 -16.16 3.60
N PHE A 215 8.33 -17.41 3.21
CA PHE A 215 8.25 -17.88 1.84
C PHE A 215 6.89 -18.56 1.63
N PHE A 216 6.01 -17.93 0.87
CA PHE A 216 4.77 -18.55 0.42
C PHE A 216 5.08 -19.43 -0.79
N VAL A 217 4.91 -20.73 -0.62
CA VAL A 217 5.29 -21.73 -1.62
C VAL A 217 4.09 -22.44 -2.22
N LEU A 218 4.19 -22.75 -3.51
CA LEU A 218 3.22 -23.59 -4.20
C LEU A 218 3.50 -25.06 -3.92
N GLY A 219 2.45 -25.84 -3.68
CA GLY A 219 2.56 -27.28 -3.42
C GLY A 219 3.25 -28.03 -4.58
N LYS A 220 2.93 -27.68 -5.82
CA LYS A 220 3.57 -28.26 -7.01
C LYS A 220 5.08 -27.98 -7.08
N ASP A 221 5.53 -26.83 -6.59
CA ASP A 221 6.95 -26.44 -6.64
C ASP A 221 7.75 -27.22 -5.59
N ILE A 222 7.16 -27.44 -4.41
CA ILE A 222 7.71 -28.34 -3.40
C ILE A 222 7.81 -29.77 -3.94
N GLN A 223 6.76 -30.27 -4.61
CA GLN A 223 6.76 -31.61 -5.20
C GLN A 223 7.84 -31.76 -6.28
N ALA A 224 8.00 -30.77 -7.15
CA ALA A 224 9.04 -30.77 -8.18
C ALA A 224 10.45 -30.80 -7.57
N ARG A 225 10.71 -29.96 -6.55
CA ARG A 225 12.00 -29.97 -5.84
C ARG A 225 12.30 -31.32 -5.18
N LEU A 226 11.30 -31.96 -4.59
CA LEU A 226 11.46 -33.28 -3.96
C LEU A 226 11.67 -34.43 -4.96
N ALA A 227 11.32 -34.23 -6.24
CA ALA A 227 11.63 -35.19 -7.29
C ALA A 227 13.11 -35.16 -7.70
N GLU A 228 13.78 -34.01 -7.52
CA GLU A 228 15.17 -33.78 -7.93
C GLU A 228 16.16 -33.79 -6.74
N HIS A 229 15.68 -33.46 -5.54
CA HIS A 229 16.49 -33.27 -4.34
C HIS A 229 15.91 -34.02 -3.14
N SER A 230 16.76 -34.27 -2.14
CA SER A 230 16.33 -34.93 -0.91
C SER A 230 15.49 -33.98 -0.03
N VAL A 231 14.69 -34.57 0.87
CA VAL A 231 13.97 -33.79 1.90
C VAL A 231 14.92 -32.94 2.73
N SER A 232 16.12 -33.46 3.04
CA SER A 232 17.15 -32.71 3.77
C SER A 232 17.66 -31.49 3.02
N ASP A 233 17.78 -31.55 1.68
CA ASP A 233 18.22 -30.41 0.88
C ASP A 233 17.17 -29.30 0.90
N LEU A 234 15.89 -29.69 0.83
CA LEU A 234 14.78 -28.75 0.90
C LEU A 234 14.68 -28.10 2.29
N GLN A 235 14.84 -28.88 3.35
CA GLN A 235 14.90 -28.36 4.73
C GLN A 235 16.09 -27.42 4.93
N ALA A 236 17.26 -27.76 4.38
CA ALA A 236 18.44 -26.91 4.44
C ALA A 236 18.22 -25.57 3.72
N THR A 237 17.53 -25.61 2.56
CA THR A 237 17.20 -24.41 1.78
C THR A 237 16.40 -23.41 2.61
N TYR A 238 15.34 -23.85 3.28
CA TYR A 238 14.47 -22.97 4.08
C TYR A 238 14.85 -22.89 5.56
N SER A 239 16.00 -23.42 5.96
CA SER A 239 16.45 -23.38 7.35
C SER A 239 16.44 -21.95 7.89
N THR A 240 15.92 -21.75 9.11
CA THR A 240 15.71 -20.44 9.77
C THR A 240 14.70 -19.48 9.10
N GLN A 241 14.01 -19.94 8.06
CA GLN A 241 12.95 -19.18 7.39
C GLN A 241 11.57 -19.74 7.74
N CYS A 242 10.54 -18.91 7.58
CA CYS A 242 9.16 -19.35 7.69
C CYS A 242 8.65 -19.82 6.33
N ILE A 243 7.84 -20.88 6.30
CA ILE A 243 7.17 -21.35 5.08
C ILE A 243 5.67 -21.15 5.27
N GLY A 244 5.05 -20.48 4.31
CA GLY A 244 3.60 -20.34 4.18
C GLY A 244 3.09 -21.10 2.97
N VAL A 245 1.81 -21.44 2.97
CA VAL A 245 1.14 -22.06 1.81
C VAL A 245 0.60 -20.96 0.91
N GLN A 246 1.00 -20.95 -0.36
CA GLN A 246 0.45 -20.04 -1.39
C GLN A 246 -0.75 -20.65 -2.15
N GLY A 247 -0.95 -21.96 -1.99
CA GLY A 247 -1.91 -22.80 -2.72
C GLY A 247 -1.21 -23.97 -3.41
N TRP A 248 -1.97 -24.85 -4.06
CA TRP A 248 -1.36 -25.96 -4.83
C TRP A 248 -0.69 -25.48 -6.12
N GLU A 249 -1.36 -24.62 -6.88
CA GLU A 249 -0.89 -24.04 -8.14
C GLU A 249 -1.16 -22.52 -8.18
N PHE A 250 -0.44 -21.81 -9.05
CA PHE A 250 -0.62 -20.37 -9.24
C PHE A 250 -1.93 -20.09 -10.00
N ARG A 251 -3.04 -20.04 -9.27
CA ARG A 251 -4.40 -19.80 -9.79
C ARG A 251 -5.18 -18.96 -8.80
N SER A 252 -5.96 -17.99 -9.30
CA SER A 252 -6.79 -17.13 -8.44
C SER A 252 -7.74 -17.96 -7.58
N HIS A 253 -7.78 -17.64 -6.28
CA HIS A 253 -8.67 -18.25 -5.28
C HIS A 253 -10.15 -18.24 -5.72
N SER A 254 -10.58 -17.19 -6.43
CA SER A 254 -11.95 -17.05 -6.96
C SER A 254 -12.36 -18.10 -8.00
N HIS A 255 -11.40 -18.86 -8.56
CA HIS A 255 -11.64 -19.86 -9.59
C HIS A 255 -11.52 -21.30 -9.09
N TRP A 256 -11.28 -21.51 -7.79
CA TRP A 256 -11.22 -22.84 -7.20
C TRP A 256 -12.63 -23.30 -6.77
N GLN A 257 -12.91 -24.59 -6.97
CA GLN A 257 -14.16 -25.21 -6.54
C GLN A 257 -14.10 -25.73 -5.09
N ASP A 258 -12.90 -26.08 -4.63
CA ASP A 258 -12.59 -26.59 -3.28
C ASP A 258 -11.29 -25.97 -2.75
N TRP A 259 -10.96 -26.20 -1.47
CA TRP A 259 -9.66 -25.80 -0.90
C TRP A 259 -8.52 -26.52 -1.65
N GLN A 260 -7.56 -25.76 -2.17
CA GLN A 260 -6.25 -26.27 -2.60
C GLN A 260 -5.16 -25.24 -2.34
#